data_AF-A0A7S3HF14-F1
#
_entry.id   AF-A0A7S3HF14-F1
#
_cell.length_a   1.000
_cell.length_b   1.000
_cell.length_c   1.000
_cell.angle_alpha   90.00
_cell.angle_beta   90.00
_cell.angle_gamma   90.00
#
_symmetry.space_group_name_H-M   'P 1'
#
loop_
_entity.id
_entity.type
_entity.pdbx_description
1 polymer ?
#
loop_
_entity_poly.entity_id
_entity_poly.type
_entity_poly.pdbx_seq_one_letter_code
_entity_poly.pdbx_strand_id
1 'polypeptide(L)'
;GAIHGKTLINDLDQIAWLNKVEKSTWVAGVNSFFEGMTFEDARPLLGTELSHIADHLDEVLPEEAYDSKAEIPTEFDAMTQWSGLIHPIRDQQRCGSCWAFSAAEVLSDRVAIASGK
;
A
#
# COMPACT_ATOMS: atom_id res chain seq x y z
N GLY A 1 -10.96 3.26 -25.00
CA GLY A 1 -9.90 4.05 -25.66
C GLY A 1 -8.62 3.90 -24.85
N ALA A 2 -7.45 4.19 -25.44
CA ALA A 2 -6.19 4.13 -24.71
C ALA A 2 -6.22 5.07 -23.48
N ILE A 3 -5.87 4.56 -22.30
CA ILE A 3 -5.74 5.36 -21.09
C ILE A 3 -4.52 6.27 -21.27
N HIS A 4 -4.70 7.57 -21.04
CA HIS A 4 -3.63 8.55 -21.14
C HIS A 4 -3.66 9.47 -19.92
N GLY A 5 -2.59 10.22 -19.68
CA GLY A 5 -2.43 11.05 -18.47
C GLY A 5 -3.61 11.95 -18.13
N LYS A 6 -4.33 12.46 -19.14
CA LYS A 6 -5.51 13.34 -18.99
C LYS A 6 -6.83 12.61 -18.68
N THR A 7 -6.85 11.28 -18.63
CA THR A 7 -8.05 10.52 -18.29
C THR A 7 -8.35 10.69 -16.80
N LEU A 8 -9.63 10.89 -16.46
CA LEU A 8 -10.07 10.96 -15.06
C LEU A 8 -9.88 9.61 -14.38
N ILE A 9 -9.48 9.62 -13.11
CA ILE A 9 -9.31 8.38 -12.34
C ILE A 9 -10.67 7.73 -12.07
N ASN A 10 -11.68 8.53 -11.78
CA ASN A 10 -13.07 8.09 -11.61
C ASN A 10 -13.84 7.97 -12.95
N ASP A 11 -13.16 7.70 -14.07
CA ASP A 11 -13.80 7.49 -15.37
C ASP A 11 -14.72 6.25 -15.33
N LEU A 12 -16.03 6.47 -15.53
CA LEU A 12 -17.05 5.43 -15.37
C LEU A 12 -16.95 4.34 -16.43
N ASP A 13 -16.49 4.65 -17.64
CA ASP A 13 -16.31 3.65 -18.70
C ASP A 13 -15.13 2.73 -18.37
N GLN A 14 -14.05 3.28 -17.80
CA GLN A 14 -12.91 2.50 -17.31
C GLN A 14 -13.30 1.61 -16.14
N ILE A 15 -14.01 2.15 -15.14
CA ILE A 15 -14.53 1.37 -14.00
C ILE A 15 -15.43 0.23 -14.50
N ALA A 16 -16.36 0.51 -15.41
CA ALA A 16 -17.26 -0.49 -15.97
C ALA A 16 -16.51 -1.54 -16.80
N TRP A 17 -15.44 -1.16 -17.49
CA TRP A 17 -14.59 -2.09 -18.23
C TRP A 17 -13.79 -3.01 -17.30
N LEU A 18 -13.15 -2.47 -16.26
CA LEU A 18 -12.43 -3.26 -15.25
C LEU A 18 -13.33 -4.29 -14.58
N ASN A 19 -14.57 -3.91 -14.26
CA ASN A 19 -15.56 -4.80 -13.66
C ASN A 19 -16.13 -5.87 -14.62
N LYS A 20 -15.80 -5.82 -15.92
CA LYS A 20 -16.15 -6.88 -16.89
C LYS A 20 -15.04 -7.90 -17.09
N VAL A 21 -13.85 -7.68 -16.53
CA VAL A 21 -12.73 -8.61 -16.66
C VAL A 21 -13.09 -9.93 -15.98
N GLU A 22 -13.19 -11.00 -16.77
CA GLU A 22 -13.52 -12.33 -16.25
C GLU A 22 -12.48 -12.80 -15.22
N LYS A 23 -12.96 -13.44 -14.15
CA LYS A 23 -12.12 -13.97 -13.05
C LYS A 23 -11.36 -12.91 -12.25
N SER A 24 -11.72 -11.63 -12.35
CA SER A 24 -11.25 -10.63 -11.39
C SER A 24 -11.74 -10.97 -9.98
N THR A 25 -10.87 -10.87 -8.99
CA THR A 25 -11.18 -11.07 -7.56
C THR A 25 -11.49 -9.76 -6.84
N TRP A 26 -11.43 -8.63 -7.54
CA TRP A 26 -11.63 -7.29 -7.01
C TRP A 26 -12.62 -6.49 -7.88
N VAL A 27 -13.22 -5.46 -7.28
CA VAL A 27 -14.21 -4.58 -7.92
C VAL A 27 -13.69 -3.15 -7.93
N ALA A 28 -13.66 -2.52 -9.10
CA ALA A 28 -13.35 -1.12 -9.28
C ALA A 28 -14.54 -0.24 -8.82
N GLY A 29 -14.25 0.90 -8.19
CA GLY A 29 -15.26 1.84 -7.72
C GLY A 29 -14.77 3.28 -7.72
N VAL A 30 -15.71 4.21 -7.62
CA VAL A 30 -15.43 5.65 -7.47
C VAL A 30 -14.89 5.92 -6.07
N ASN A 31 -13.88 6.78 -5.97
CA ASN A 31 -13.36 7.25 -4.68
C ASN A 31 -13.30 8.78 -4.66
N SER A 32 -13.88 9.39 -3.62
CA SER A 32 -14.03 10.85 -3.48
C SER A 32 -12.70 11.59 -3.42
N PHE A 33 -11.63 10.94 -2.94
CA PHE A 33 -10.28 11.52 -2.95
C PHE A 33 -9.85 11.91 -4.38
N PHE A 34 -10.23 11.10 -5.38
CA PHE A 34 -9.88 11.32 -6.78
C PHE A 34 -10.92 12.12 -7.59
N GLU A 35 -11.88 12.77 -6.93
CA GLU A 35 -12.84 13.62 -7.62
C GLU A 35 -12.16 14.73 -8.44
N GLY A 36 -12.47 14.77 -9.74
CA GLY A 36 -11.90 15.72 -10.68
C GLY A 36 -10.41 15.51 -11.00
N MET A 37 -9.75 14.50 -10.44
CA MET A 37 -8.33 14.23 -10.70
C MET A 37 -8.13 13.35 -11.93
N THR A 38 -7.17 13.75 -12.77
CA THR A 38 -6.63 12.93 -13.85
C THR A 38 -5.48 12.05 -13.35
N PHE A 39 -5.05 11.07 -14.15
CA PHE A 39 -3.84 10.30 -13.84
C PHE A 39 -2.57 11.18 -13.76
N GLU A 40 -2.49 12.27 -14.53
CA GLU A 40 -1.42 13.27 -14.41
C GLU A 40 -1.47 14.01 -13.07
N ASP A 41 -2.67 14.37 -12.59
CA ASP A 41 -2.85 15.04 -11.30
C ASP A 41 -2.50 14.13 -10.12
N ALA A 42 -2.70 12.81 -10.27
CA ALA A 42 -2.34 11.83 -9.24
C ALA A 42 -0.87 11.40 -9.28
N ARG A 43 -0.13 11.67 -10.37
CA ARG A 43 1.28 11.29 -10.49
C ARG A 43 2.14 11.78 -9.31
N PRO A 44 1.99 13.02 -8.80
CA PRO A 44 2.72 13.49 -7.63
C PRO A 44 2.48 12.71 -6.33
N LEU A 45 1.43 11.88 -6.25
CA LEU A 45 1.18 11.00 -5.10
C LEU A 45 2.13 9.79 -5.09
N LEU A 46 2.70 9.43 -6.24
CA LEU A 46 3.57 8.27 -6.43
C LEU A 46 5.03 8.69 -6.26
N GLY A 47 5.51 8.69 -5.01
CA GLY A 47 6.83 9.28 -4.69
C GLY A 47 7.93 8.31 -4.30
N THR A 48 7.70 6.99 -4.31
CA THR A 48 8.77 6.02 -4.04
C THR A 48 9.71 5.92 -5.23
N GLU A 49 10.97 6.28 -5.01
CA GLU A 49 12.05 6.10 -5.98
C GLU A 49 12.98 4.97 -5.51
N LEU A 50 13.27 4.01 -6.40
CA LEU A 50 14.08 2.83 -6.12
C LEU A 50 15.49 2.98 -6.71
N SER A 51 16.20 4.04 -6.34
CA SER A 51 17.46 4.45 -6.99
C SER A 51 18.62 3.47 -6.81
N HIS A 52 18.60 2.62 -5.77
CA HIS A 52 19.68 1.68 -5.42
C HIS A 52 19.21 0.24 -5.25
N ILE A 53 18.01 -0.10 -5.74
CA ILE A 53 17.45 -1.45 -5.50
C ILE A 53 18.36 -2.57 -6.01
N ALA A 54 19.10 -2.31 -7.10
CA ALA A 54 20.06 -3.25 -7.67
C ALA A 54 21.20 -3.62 -6.71
N ASP A 55 21.59 -2.70 -5.83
CA ASP A 55 22.67 -2.91 -4.85
C ASP A 55 22.21 -3.78 -3.66
N HIS A 56 20.89 -3.91 -3.47
CA HIS A 56 20.26 -4.57 -2.32
C HIS A 56 19.38 -5.78 -2.71
N LEU A 57 19.43 -6.24 -3.97
CA LEU A 57 18.59 -7.37 -4.43
C LEU A 57 18.82 -8.66 -3.62
N ASP A 58 20.05 -8.87 -3.17
CA ASP A 58 20.46 -10.05 -2.40
C ASP A 58 20.56 -9.76 -0.89
N GLU A 59 20.20 -8.55 -0.43
CA GLU A 59 20.15 -8.21 1.00
C GLU A 59 18.89 -8.77 1.65
N VAL A 60 18.96 -10.06 1.96
CA VAL A 60 17.92 -10.80 2.67
C VAL A 60 18.33 -11.09 4.11
N LEU A 61 17.34 -11.33 4.96
CA LEU A 61 17.59 -11.88 6.29
C LEU A 61 18.24 -13.27 6.18
N PRO A 62 19.11 -13.64 7.14
CA PRO A 62 19.75 -14.95 7.14
C PRO A 62 18.70 -16.07 7.33
N GLU A 63 19.01 -17.30 6.88
CA GLU A 63 18.06 -18.42 6.87
C GLU A 63 17.49 -18.73 8.26
N GLU A 64 18.28 -18.53 9.32
CA GLU A 64 17.87 -18.73 10.71
C GLU A 64 16.74 -17.79 11.13
N ALA A 65 16.59 -16.64 10.48
CA ALA A 65 15.45 -15.74 10.71
C ALA A 65 14.12 -16.36 10.26
N TYR A 66 14.17 -17.36 9.36
CA TYR A 66 13.03 -18.09 8.83
C TYR A 66 12.88 -19.51 9.43
N ASP A 67 13.86 -20.01 10.19
CA ASP A 67 13.83 -21.32 10.89
C ASP A 67 12.88 -21.35 12.11
N SER A 68 11.83 -20.52 12.07
CA SER A 68 10.79 -20.54 13.08
C SER A 68 10.04 -21.87 12.95
N LYS A 69 10.10 -22.70 13.99
CA LYS A 69 9.31 -23.94 14.11
C LYS A 69 7.85 -23.68 14.51
N ALA A 70 7.43 -22.42 14.54
CA ALA A 70 6.07 -22.06 14.85
C ALA A 70 5.16 -22.41 13.67
N GLU A 71 4.00 -22.99 13.94
CA GLU A 71 2.96 -23.14 12.93
C GLU A 71 2.48 -21.75 12.51
N ILE A 72 2.63 -21.42 11.23
CA ILE A 72 2.14 -20.16 10.67
C ILE A 72 0.63 -20.30 10.52
N PRO A 73 -0.18 -19.37 11.08
CA PRO A 73 -1.62 -19.45 10.98
C PRO A 73 -2.08 -19.24 9.54
N THR A 74 -3.22 -19.84 9.18
CA THR A 74 -3.84 -19.64 7.86
C THR A 74 -4.37 -18.22 7.67
N GLU A 75 -4.61 -17.50 8.76
CA GLU A 75 -5.09 -16.12 8.79
C GLU A 75 -4.35 -15.33 9.87
N PHE A 76 -3.93 -14.11 9.55
CA PHE A 76 -3.25 -13.22 10.49
C PHE A 76 -3.64 -11.76 10.22
N ASP A 77 -4.03 -11.06 11.27
CA ASP A 77 -4.28 -9.61 11.25
C ASP A 77 -3.56 -8.95 12.43
N ALA A 78 -2.64 -8.04 12.11
CA ALA A 78 -1.87 -7.29 13.10
C ALA A 78 -2.76 -6.42 14.00
N MET A 79 -3.86 -5.86 13.47
CA MET A 79 -4.78 -5.03 14.25
C MET A 79 -5.54 -5.86 15.30
N THR A 80 -5.76 -7.15 15.03
CA THR A 80 -6.37 -8.09 15.96
C THR A 80 -5.34 -8.62 16.97
N GLN A 81 -4.15 -9.02 16.49
CA GLN A 81 -3.08 -9.58 17.32
C GLN A 81 -2.52 -8.55 18.32
N TRP A 82 -2.33 -7.31 17.89
CA TRP A 82 -1.79 -6.21 18.69
C TRP A 82 -2.81 -5.08 18.80
N SER A 83 -4.01 -5.44 19.28
CA SER A 83 -5.13 -4.52 19.40
C SER A 83 -4.75 -3.26 20.18
N GLY A 84 -4.99 -2.10 19.56
CA GLY A 84 -4.67 -0.77 20.12
C GLY A 84 -3.21 -0.33 19.97
N LEU A 85 -2.32 -1.18 19.44
CA LEU A 85 -0.90 -0.85 19.21
C LEU A 85 -0.57 -0.59 17.74
N ILE A 86 -1.49 -0.93 16.83
CA ILE A 86 -1.39 -0.59 15.41
C ILE A 86 -2.05 0.77 15.20
N HIS A 87 -1.32 1.71 14.60
CA HIS A 87 -1.85 3.06 14.38
C HIS A 87 -3.06 3.04 13.40
N PRO A 88 -3.97 4.03 13.48
CA PRO A 88 -5.03 4.19 12.48
C PRO A 88 -4.45 4.60 11.12
N ILE A 89 -5.25 4.40 10.05
CA ILE A 89 -4.90 4.84 8.70
C ILE A 89 -4.55 6.33 8.69
N ARG A 90 -3.45 6.68 8.02
CA ARG A 90 -3.02 8.07 7.82
C ARG A 90 -3.15 8.46 6.35
N ASP A 91 -3.09 9.77 6.12
CA ASP A 91 -3.24 10.36 4.80
C ASP A 91 -1.96 11.11 4.42
N GLN A 92 -1.28 10.63 3.37
CA GLN A 92 -0.10 11.28 2.79
C GLN A 92 -0.42 12.61 2.09
N GLN A 93 -1.70 12.96 1.97
CA GLN A 93 -2.20 14.14 1.28
C GLN A 93 -1.74 14.16 -0.18
N ARG A 94 -1.64 15.36 -0.78
CA ARG A 94 -1.16 15.56 -2.14
C ARG A 94 0.36 15.63 -2.23
N CYS A 95 1.04 14.65 -1.64
CA CYS A 95 2.50 14.55 -1.59
C CYS A 95 2.96 13.14 -1.93
N GLY A 96 4.10 13.01 -2.60
CA GLY A 96 4.78 11.74 -2.87
C GLY A 96 5.51 11.20 -1.63
N SER A 97 4.86 11.24 -0.47
CA SER A 97 5.48 10.89 0.82
C SER A 97 5.17 9.47 1.28
N CYS A 98 4.59 8.61 0.44
CA CYS A 98 4.26 7.22 0.79
C CYS A 98 5.45 6.43 1.37
N TRP A 99 6.66 6.65 0.84
CA TRP A 99 7.90 6.03 1.36
C TRP A 99 8.18 6.43 2.82
N ALA A 100 7.94 7.70 3.17
CA ALA A 100 8.16 8.21 4.52
C ALA A 100 7.04 7.80 5.47
N PHE A 101 5.80 7.79 4.99
CA PHE A 101 4.65 7.33 5.76
C PHE A 101 4.80 5.85 6.11
N SER A 102 4.99 4.96 5.12
CA SER A 102 5.18 3.52 5.37
C SER A 102 6.31 3.22 6.36
N ALA A 103 7.45 3.90 6.26
CA ALA A 103 8.57 3.72 7.19
C ALA A 103 8.24 4.21 8.61
N ALA A 104 7.66 5.40 8.75
CA ALA A 104 7.32 5.98 10.05
C ALA A 104 6.18 5.22 10.75
N GLU A 105 5.23 4.73 9.97
CA GLU A 105 4.10 3.90 10.38
C GLU A 105 4.58 2.58 10.99
N VAL A 106 5.37 1.80 10.23
CA VAL A 106 5.95 0.54 10.72
C VAL A 106 6.86 0.76 11.94
N LEU A 107 7.66 1.83 11.96
CA LEU A 107 8.50 2.15 13.12
C LEU A 107 7.64 2.43 14.36
N SER A 108 6.59 3.23 14.21
CA SER A 108 5.65 3.56 15.29
C SER A 108 5.00 2.29 15.85
N ASP A 109 4.46 1.42 14.99
CA ASP A 109 3.82 0.17 15.39
C ASP A 109 4.81 -0.77 16.09
N ARG A 110 6.03 -0.90 15.56
CA ARG A 110 7.06 -1.75 16.18
C ARG A 110 7.48 -1.25 17.57
N VAL A 111 7.61 0.06 17.75
CA VAL A 111 7.88 0.65 19.08
C VAL A 111 6.70 0.40 20.02
N ALA A 112 5.47 0.54 19.55
CA ALA A 112 4.28 0.29 20.36
C ALA A 112 4.15 -1.16 20.79
N ILE A 113 4.36 -2.11 19.86
CA ILE A 113 4.39 -3.55 20.15
C ILE A 113 5.50 -3.90 21.15
N ALA A 114 6.70 -3.35 20.97
CA ALA A 114 7.83 -3.64 21.84
C ALA A 114 7.68 -3.05 23.26
N SER A 115 7.01 -1.91 23.38
CA SER A 115 6.83 -1.21 24.66
C SER A 115 5.48 -1.47 25.35
N GLY A 116 4.53 -2.05 24.62
CA GLY A 116 3.14 -2.24 25.04
C GLY A 116 2.37 -0.93 25.24
N LYS A 117 2.73 0.13 24.51
CA LYS A 117 2.20 1.49 24.70
C LYS A 117 2.01 2.25 23.39
#